data_AF-A0A8H8C4H5-F1
#
_entry.id   AF-A0A8H8C4H5-F1
#
_cell.length_a   1.000
_cell.length_b   1.000
_cell.length_c   1.000
_cell.angle_alpha   90.00
_cell.angle_beta   90.00
_cell.angle_gamma   90.00
#
_symmetry.space_group_name_H-M   'P 1'
#
loop_
_entity.id
_entity.type
_entity.pdbx_description
1 polymer ?
#
loop_
_entity_poly.entity_id
_entity_poly.type
_entity_poly.pdbx_seq_one_letter_code
_entity_poly.pdbx_strand_id
1 'polypeptide(L)'
;MAHHDRPGGSCPTDHCLSKTERTSFGTLGCAVYGYPSTGGVLSKEADILDMLFLSISRTESSQRSPNVEEEDKFCNLLRRTGAKWWPSRDYEAEVLIGMRSITEEEAKIFVLGWPTDGVGVWVLRFKNERVLPRDFGRLAMALDMEEKIGLMKEYGAEFVEDVEQVEELSWKGWESTS
;
A
#
# COMPACT_ATOMS: atom_id res chain seq x y z
N MET A 1 24.32 -29.76 -44.62
CA MET A 1 22.88 -29.62 -44.96
C MET A 1 22.14 -30.63 -44.11
N ALA A 2 21.21 -30.33 -43.21
CA ALA A 2 20.47 -29.11 -42.93
C ALA A 2 20.31 -28.93 -41.41
N HIS A 3 20.41 -27.68 -40.95
CA HIS A 3 20.03 -27.27 -39.60
C HIS A 3 18.50 -27.29 -39.50
N HIS A 4 17.95 -27.92 -38.47
CA HIS A 4 16.57 -27.69 -38.06
C HIS A 4 16.56 -26.55 -37.05
N ASP A 5 16.19 -25.37 -37.54
CA ASP A 5 15.81 -24.22 -36.74
C ASP A 5 14.61 -24.61 -35.85
N ARG A 6 14.81 -24.54 -34.53
CA ARG A 6 13.69 -24.54 -33.59
C ARG A 6 13.08 -23.15 -33.63
N PRO A 7 11.75 -23.00 -33.84
CA PRO A 7 11.12 -21.70 -33.73
C PRO A 7 11.31 -21.22 -32.29
N GLY A 8 11.95 -20.06 -32.15
CA GLY A 8 12.11 -19.39 -30.87
C GLY A 8 10.75 -19.24 -30.22
N GLY A 9 10.60 -19.85 -29.04
CA GLY A 9 9.46 -19.61 -28.18
C GLY A 9 9.52 -18.14 -27.77
N SER A 10 8.82 -17.30 -28.51
CA SER A 10 8.45 -15.97 -28.04
C SER A 10 7.62 -16.19 -26.78
N CYS A 11 8.21 -15.87 -25.62
CA CYS A 11 7.41 -15.55 -24.45
C CYS A 11 6.34 -14.55 -24.92
N PRO A 12 5.07 -14.68 -24.52
CA PRO A 12 4.10 -13.62 -24.75
C PRO A 12 4.52 -12.44 -23.87
N THR A 13 5.43 -11.60 -24.37
CA THR A 13 5.62 -10.24 -23.89
C THR A 13 4.53 -9.41 -24.54
N ASP A 14 3.29 -9.62 -24.09
CA ASP A 14 2.23 -8.63 -24.29
C ASP A 14 1.13 -8.79 -23.24
N HIS A 15 1.54 -8.73 -21.98
CA HIS A 15 0.72 -8.01 -21.02
C HIS A 15 1.36 -6.64 -20.90
N CYS A 16 0.91 -5.71 -21.73
CA CYS A 16 0.91 -4.31 -21.35
C CYS A 16 0.22 -4.28 -19.97
N LEU A 17 1.03 -4.34 -18.89
CA LEU A 17 0.55 -4.17 -17.53
C LEU A 17 -0.30 -2.93 -17.59
N SER A 18 -1.61 -3.09 -17.38
CA SER A 18 -2.48 -1.93 -17.30
C SER A 18 -1.86 -1.07 -16.20
N LYS A 19 -1.36 0.12 -16.57
CA LYS A 19 -0.74 1.05 -15.60
C LYS A 19 -1.72 1.51 -14.51
N THR A 20 -2.96 1.02 -14.56
CA THR A 20 -4.12 1.46 -13.81
C THR A 20 -4.83 0.31 -13.07
N GLU A 21 -4.18 -0.84 -12.88
CA GLU A 21 -4.67 -1.93 -12.04
C GLU A 21 -4.96 -1.42 -10.62
N ARG A 22 -6.16 -1.69 -10.09
CA ARG A 22 -6.50 -1.39 -8.70
C ARG A 22 -5.91 -2.44 -7.78
N THR A 23 -5.97 -3.71 -8.16
CA THR A 23 -5.42 -4.82 -7.40
C THR A 23 -4.60 -5.76 -8.25
N SER A 24 -3.51 -6.24 -7.67
CA SER A 24 -2.62 -7.22 -8.28
C SER A 24 -2.31 -8.32 -7.27
N PHE A 25 -2.72 -9.55 -7.57
CA PHE A 25 -2.48 -10.71 -6.71
C PHE A 25 -1.11 -11.33 -7.02
N GLY A 26 -0.32 -11.55 -5.98
CA GLY A 26 1.00 -12.17 -6.05
C GLY A 26 1.14 -13.37 -5.12
N THR A 27 2.36 -13.88 -4.97
CA THR A 27 2.66 -15.02 -4.09
C THR A 27 2.52 -14.70 -2.60
N LEU A 28 2.54 -13.42 -2.24
CA LEU A 28 2.51 -12.95 -0.85
C LEU A 28 1.18 -12.31 -0.44
N GLY A 29 0.19 -12.28 -1.34
CA GLY A 29 -1.09 -11.63 -1.08
C GLY A 29 -1.50 -10.74 -2.24
N CYS A 30 -1.95 -9.53 -1.93
CA CYS A 30 -2.47 -8.58 -2.92
C CYS A 30 -1.92 -7.18 -2.66
N ALA A 31 -1.34 -6.60 -3.69
CA ALA A 31 -1.06 -5.18 -3.72
C ALA A 31 -2.31 -4.41 -4.17
N VAL A 32 -2.60 -3.29 -3.51
CA VAL A 32 -3.69 -2.37 -3.83
C VAL A 32 -3.10 -1.02 -4.21
N TYR A 33 -3.54 -0.48 -5.33
CA TYR A 33 -3.07 0.79 -5.88
C TYR A 33 -4.16 1.84 -5.91
N GLY A 34 -3.81 3.10 -5.68
CA GLY A 34 -4.68 4.26 -5.86
C GLY A 34 -4.01 5.31 -6.75
N TYR A 35 -4.77 5.95 -7.63
CA TYR A 35 -4.24 6.89 -8.61
C TYR A 35 -4.82 8.29 -8.39
N PRO A 36 -4.32 9.05 -7.40
CA PRO A 36 -4.87 10.35 -7.08
C PRO A 36 -4.67 11.34 -8.24
N SER A 37 -5.63 12.24 -8.43
CA SER A 37 -5.59 13.30 -9.45
C SER A 37 -4.39 14.24 -9.31
N THR A 38 -3.84 14.34 -8.10
CA THR A 38 -2.61 15.10 -7.79
C THR A 38 -1.34 14.46 -8.35
N GLY A 39 -1.44 13.25 -8.93
CA GLY A 39 -0.31 12.51 -9.49
C GLY A 39 0.37 11.54 -8.51
N GLY A 40 1.27 10.74 -9.05
CA GLY A 40 1.90 9.60 -8.36
C GLY A 40 0.97 8.39 -8.23
N VAL A 41 1.31 7.48 -7.32
CA VAL A 41 0.54 6.28 -7.01
C VAL A 41 0.58 6.00 -5.51
N LEU A 42 -0.56 5.68 -4.91
CA LEU A 42 -0.61 5.09 -3.58
C LEU A 42 -0.51 3.58 -3.73
N SER A 43 0.28 2.93 -2.88
CA SER A 43 0.46 1.47 -2.89
C SER A 43 0.45 0.90 -1.49
N LYS A 44 -0.15 -0.28 -1.34
CA LYS A 44 -0.25 -1.02 -0.10
C LYS A 44 -0.29 -2.52 -0.38
N GLU A 45 0.56 -3.29 0.30
CA GLU A 45 0.32 -4.72 0.49
C GLU A 45 -0.84 -4.87 1.48
N ALA A 46 -2.00 -5.28 0.96
CA ALA A 46 -3.25 -5.26 1.70
C ALA A 46 -3.46 -6.56 2.49
N ASP A 47 -3.77 -6.41 3.76
CA ASP A 47 -4.31 -7.49 4.58
C ASP A 47 -5.83 -7.68 4.36
N ILE A 48 -6.44 -8.67 5.00
CA ILE A 48 -7.87 -8.95 4.86
C ILE A 48 -8.72 -7.77 5.36
N LEU A 49 -8.28 -7.07 6.41
CA LEU A 49 -8.97 -5.91 6.95
C LEU A 49 -8.91 -4.72 6.00
N ASP A 50 -7.77 -4.50 5.36
CA ASP A 50 -7.60 -3.45 4.35
C ASP A 50 -8.57 -3.69 3.19
N MET A 51 -8.68 -4.93 2.70
CA MET A 51 -9.64 -5.28 1.62
C MET A 51 -11.09 -5.04 2.03
N LEU A 52 -11.48 -5.41 3.26
CA LEU A 52 -12.82 -5.19 3.78
C LEU A 52 -13.12 -3.70 3.93
N PHE A 53 -12.19 -2.93 4.50
CA PHE A 53 -12.32 -1.48 4.68
C PHE A 53 -12.47 -0.76 3.34
N LEU A 54 -11.72 -1.19 2.32
CA LEU A 54 -11.74 -0.60 0.99
C LEU A 54 -12.87 -1.15 0.09
N SER A 55 -13.66 -2.11 0.59
CA SER A 55 -14.71 -2.80 -0.19
C SER A 55 -14.17 -3.40 -1.50
N ILE A 56 -12.98 -4.02 -1.45
CA ILE A 56 -12.35 -4.67 -2.60
C ILE A 56 -12.55 -6.20 -2.54
N SER A 57 -12.67 -6.82 -3.72
CA SER A 57 -12.72 -8.29 -3.84
C SER A 57 -11.43 -8.94 -3.33
N ARG A 58 -11.58 -10.00 -2.54
CA ARG A 58 -10.46 -10.80 -2.01
C ARG A 58 -9.98 -11.88 -2.97
N THR A 59 -10.71 -12.09 -4.07
CA THR A 59 -10.49 -13.23 -4.97
C THR A 59 -10.32 -12.82 -6.43
N GLU A 60 -10.68 -11.58 -6.78
CA GLU A 60 -10.69 -11.11 -8.17
C GLU A 60 -9.95 -9.78 -8.28
N SER A 61 -9.10 -9.66 -9.30
CA SER A 61 -8.41 -8.41 -9.63
C SER A 61 -9.41 -7.37 -10.16
N SER A 62 -9.17 -6.09 -9.87
CA SER A 62 -9.98 -4.99 -10.37
C SER A 62 -9.11 -3.89 -11.00
N GLN A 63 -9.76 -2.99 -11.75
CA GLN A 63 -9.15 -1.80 -12.33
C GLN A 63 -9.59 -0.56 -11.54
N ARG A 64 -8.82 0.53 -11.65
CA ARG A 64 -9.18 1.83 -11.07
C ARG A 64 -10.51 2.35 -11.63
N SER A 65 -11.14 3.30 -10.93
CA SER A 65 -12.33 3.95 -11.49
C SER A 65 -11.91 4.86 -12.66
N PRO A 66 -12.65 4.88 -13.79
CA PRO A 66 -12.45 5.89 -14.82
C PRO A 66 -12.93 7.28 -14.40
N ASN A 67 -13.76 7.37 -13.35
CA ASN A 67 -14.21 8.63 -12.78
C ASN A 67 -13.15 9.14 -11.78
N VAL A 68 -12.65 10.36 -12.00
CA VAL A 68 -11.55 10.94 -11.23
C VAL A 68 -11.98 11.21 -9.78
N GLU A 69 -13.20 11.68 -9.55
CA GLU A 69 -13.70 11.99 -8.21
C GLU A 69 -13.93 10.72 -7.37
N GLU A 70 -14.40 9.64 -7.99
CA GLU A 70 -14.50 8.32 -7.35
C GLU A 70 -13.11 7.74 -7.05
N GLU A 71 -12.16 7.91 -7.97
CA GLU A 71 -10.78 7.49 -7.77
C GLU A 71 -10.12 8.23 -6.60
N ASP A 72 -10.31 9.54 -6.51
CA ASP A 72 -9.76 10.34 -5.42
C ASP A 72 -10.39 9.99 -4.07
N LYS A 73 -11.70 9.70 -4.04
CA LYS A 73 -12.37 9.18 -2.83
C LYS A 73 -11.77 7.84 -2.41
N PHE A 74 -11.54 6.93 -3.36
CA PHE A 74 -10.86 5.68 -3.09
C PHE A 74 -9.44 5.90 -2.54
N CYS A 75 -8.67 6.81 -3.14
CA CYS A 75 -7.32 7.16 -2.68
C CYS A 75 -7.33 7.70 -1.24
N ASN A 76 -8.33 8.51 -0.88
CA ASN A 76 -8.48 9.00 0.49
C ASN A 76 -8.74 7.87 1.49
N LEU A 77 -9.53 6.85 1.11
CA LEU A 77 -9.71 5.66 1.93
C LEU A 77 -8.41 4.84 2.00
N LEU A 78 -7.73 4.63 0.87
CA LEU A 78 -6.48 3.88 0.82
C LEU A 78 -5.38 4.51 1.69
N ARG A 79 -5.30 5.84 1.78
CA ARG A 79 -4.38 6.50 2.74
C ARG A 79 -4.66 6.10 4.18
N ARG A 80 -5.92 5.91 4.56
CA ARG A 80 -6.33 5.51 5.92
C ARG A 80 -5.93 4.07 6.27
N THR A 81 -5.47 3.26 5.33
CA THR A 81 -4.88 1.93 5.59
C THR A 81 -3.36 1.97 5.74
N GLY A 82 -2.76 3.17 5.69
CA GLY A 82 -1.32 3.36 5.71
C GLY A 82 -0.64 3.03 4.38
N ALA A 83 -1.35 3.22 3.25
CA ALA A 83 -0.74 3.15 1.93
C ALA A 83 0.33 4.22 1.74
N LYS A 84 1.41 3.85 1.07
CA LYS A 84 2.55 4.72 0.79
C LYS A 84 2.37 5.39 -0.57
N TRP A 85 2.74 6.66 -0.67
CA TRP A 85 2.80 7.35 -1.94
C TRP A 85 4.15 7.12 -2.63
N TRP A 86 4.11 6.91 -3.94
CA TRP A 86 5.27 6.77 -4.80
C TRP A 86 5.14 7.67 -6.03
N PRO A 87 6.27 8.17 -6.59
CA PRO A 87 6.24 8.94 -7.83
C PRO A 87 5.61 8.20 -9.01
N SER A 88 5.80 6.88 -9.10
CA SER A 88 5.19 6.01 -10.10
C SER A 88 5.26 4.53 -9.69
N ARG A 89 4.52 3.67 -10.39
CA ARG A 89 4.61 2.21 -10.24
C ARG A 89 6.00 1.68 -10.55
N ASP A 90 6.65 2.23 -11.58
CA ASP A 90 7.99 1.82 -12.00
C ASP A 90 9.02 2.21 -10.93
N TYR A 91 8.89 3.39 -10.33
CA TYR A 91 9.74 3.83 -9.22
C TYR A 91 9.65 2.86 -8.03
N GLU A 92 8.43 2.52 -7.61
CA GLU A 92 8.21 1.55 -6.54
C GLU A 92 8.84 0.19 -6.89
N ALA A 93 8.62 -0.30 -8.12
CA ALA A 93 9.18 -1.56 -8.57
C ALA A 93 10.71 -1.56 -8.56
N GLU A 94 11.35 -0.48 -9.03
CA GLU A 94 12.81 -0.30 -8.97
C GLU A 94 13.34 -0.36 -7.53
N VAL A 95 12.62 0.23 -6.57
CA VAL A 95 12.98 0.17 -5.14
C VAL A 95 12.85 -1.27 -4.62
N LEU A 96 11.72 -1.94 -4.89
CA LEU A 96 11.45 -3.30 -4.40
C LEU A 96 12.45 -4.33 -4.92
N ILE A 97 12.91 -4.21 -6.17
CA ILE A 97 13.91 -5.11 -6.75
C ILE A 97 15.36 -4.67 -6.49
N GLY A 98 15.56 -3.59 -5.73
CA GLY A 98 16.88 -3.08 -5.34
C GLY A 98 17.68 -2.42 -6.46
N MET A 99 17.04 -2.05 -7.58
CA MET A 99 17.65 -1.21 -8.61
C MET A 99 17.79 0.25 -8.16
N ARG A 100 16.93 0.67 -7.23
CA ARG A 100 16.97 1.99 -6.59
C ARG A 100 17.08 1.83 -5.07
N SER A 101 17.91 2.66 -4.44
CA SER A 101 17.98 2.73 -2.98
C SER A 101 16.72 3.38 -2.42
N ILE A 102 16.11 2.73 -1.43
CA ILE A 102 15.04 3.34 -0.63
C ILE A 102 15.61 4.49 0.23
N THR A 103 14.91 5.62 0.26
CA THR A 103 15.25 6.72 1.17
C THR A 103 14.83 6.41 2.61
N GLU A 104 15.36 7.14 3.59
CA GLU A 104 14.93 6.96 5.00
C GLU A 104 13.44 7.23 5.19
N GLU A 105 12.88 8.20 4.46
CA GLU A 105 11.45 8.53 4.52
C GLU A 105 10.60 7.42 3.91
N GLU A 106 10.96 6.95 2.71
CA GLU A 106 10.28 5.83 2.06
C GLU A 106 10.43 4.53 2.85
N ALA A 107 11.47 4.38 3.67
CA ALA A 107 11.66 3.19 4.49
C ALA A 107 10.75 3.17 5.72
N LYS A 108 10.23 4.33 6.19
CA LYS A 108 9.35 4.39 7.34
C LYS A 108 8.11 3.52 7.13
N ILE A 109 7.69 2.90 8.23
CA ILE A 109 6.50 2.06 8.29
C ILE A 109 5.59 2.67 9.34
N PHE A 110 4.33 2.85 8.97
CA PHE A 110 3.29 3.19 9.93
C PHE A 110 2.05 2.34 9.69
N VAL A 111 1.34 2.06 10.77
CA VAL A 111 0.07 1.32 10.75
C VAL A 111 -0.96 2.15 11.50
N LEU A 112 -2.15 2.25 10.92
CA LEU A 112 -3.28 2.98 11.48
C LEU A 112 -4.32 2.00 11.99
N GLY A 113 -4.87 2.27 13.17
CA GLY A 113 -5.97 1.54 13.77
C GLY A 113 -7.09 2.51 14.14
N TRP A 114 -8.26 2.33 13.54
CA TRP A 114 -9.40 3.23 13.70
C TRP A 114 -10.41 2.66 14.70
N PRO A 115 -10.55 3.24 15.90
CA PRO A 115 -11.51 2.74 16.89
C PRO A 115 -12.94 2.71 16.36
N THR A 116 -13.71 1.73 16.80
CA THR A 116 -15.12 1.56 16.40
C THR A 116 -16.04 2.67 16.91
N ASP A 117 -15.65 3.37 17.97
CA ASP A 117 -16.34 4.57 18.46
C ASP A 117 -16.13 5.81 17.56
N GLY A 118 -15.20 5.73 16.60
CA GLY A 118 -14.90 6.80 15.65
C GLY A 118 -14.07 7.94 16.22
N VAL A 119 -13.56 7.82 17.45
CA VAL A 119 -12.78 8.87 18.12
C VAL A 119 -11.28 8.61 17.94
N GLY A 120 -10.59 9.56 17.33
CA GLY A 120 -9.15 9.51 17.12
C GLY A 120 -8.67 8.34 16.28
N VAL A 121 -7.38 8.03 16.42
CA VAL A 121 -6.69 6.96 15.69
C VAL A 121 -5.48 6.47 16.47
N TRP A 122 -5.25 5.16 16.44
CA TRP A 122 -4.01 4.57 16.93
C TRP A 122 -2.98 4.57 15.81
N VAL A 123 -1.76 5.03 16.11
CA VAL A 123 -0.66 5.08 15.15
C VAL A 123 0.52 4.30 15.69
N LEU A 124 0.99 3.32 14.93
CA LEU A 124 2.18 2.55 15.21
C LEU A 124 3.27 2.91 14.21
N ARG A 125 4.50 3.20 14.67
CA ARG A 125 5.58 3.73 13.83
C ARG A 125 6.87 2.93 13.97
N PHE A 126 7.52 2.66 12.85
CA PHE A 126 8.86 2.09 12.79
C PHE A 126 9.73 2.80 11.76
N LYS A 127 11.03 2.88 12.05
CA LYS A 127 12.01 3.53 11.16
C LYS A 127 12.15 2.84 9.82
N ASN A 128 12.07 1.50 9.82
CA ASN A 128 12.16 0.64 8.64
C ASN A 128 11.91 -0.82 9.01
N GLU A 129 11.87 -1.68 7.99
CA GLU A 129 11.65 -3.13 8.13
C GLU A 129 12.70 -3.82 9.03
N ARG A 130 13.93 -3.30 9.13
CA ARG A 130 15.01 -3.95 9.90
C ARG A 130 14.81 -3.89 11.41
N VAL A 131 13.96 -2.97 11.88
CA VAL A 131 13.65 -2.78 13.31
C VAL A 131 12.27 -3.31 13.69
N LEU A 132 11.56 -3.98 12.77
CA LEU A 132 10.27 -4.58 13.07
C LEU A 132 10.43 -5.73 14.08
N PRO A 133 9.47 -5.89 15.01
CA PRO A 133 9.36 -7.09 15.84
C PRO A 133 9.30 -8.34 14.97
N ARG A 134 9.92 -9.44 15.43
CA ARG A 134 9.97 -10.72 14.67
C ARG A 134 8.58 -11.28 14.35
N ASP A 135 7.59 -10.95 15.17
CA ASP A 135 6.21 -11.41 15.08
C ASP A 135 5.26 -10.35 14.48
N PHE A 136 5.77 -9.26 13.90
CA PHE A 136 4.97 -8.14 13.38
C PHE A 136 3.88 -8.56 12.38
N GLY A 137 4.08 -9.66 11.65
CA GLY A 137 3.08 -10.25 10.76
C GLY A 137 1.77 -10.64 11.44
N ARG A 138 1.72 -10.73 12.78
CA ARG A 138 0.48 -10.93 13.55
C ARG A 138 -0.57 -9.85 13.24
N LEU A 139 -0.16 -8.62 12.93
CA LEU A 139 -1.10 -7.54 12.59
C LEU A 139 -1.95 -7.86 11.36
N ALA A 140 -1.39 -8.54 10.36
CA ALA A 140 -2.11 -8.95 9.16
C ALA A 140 -3.11 -10.10 9.41
N MET A 141 -3.04 -10.74 10.59
CA MET A 141 -3.92 -11.84 10.99
C MET A 141 -5.16 -11.38 11.76
N ALA A 142 -5.22 -10.10 12.16
CA ALA A 142 -6.37 -9.56 12.87
C ALA A 142 -7.65 -9.65 12.02
N LEU A 143 -8.76 -10.03 12.65
CA LEU A 143 -10.06 -10.21 12.00
C LEU A 143 -10.95 -8.98 12.08
N ASP A 144 -10.67 -8.09 13.04
CA ASP A 144 -11.33 -6.79 13.18
C ASP A 144 -10.36 -5.70 13.64
N MET A 145 -10.84 -4.45 13.61
CA MET A 145 -10.01 -3.29 13.91
C MET A 145 -9.67 -3.18 15.41
N GLU A 146 -10.50 -3.70 16.31
CA GLU A 146 -10.22 -3.67 17.75
C GLU A 146 -9.12 -4.68 18.12
N GLU A 147 -9.14 -5.86 17.50
CA GLU A 147 -8.05 -6.83 17.58
C GLU A 147 -6.74 -6.24 17.02
N LYS A 148 -6.79 -5.61 15.84
CA LYS A 148 -5.63 -4.93 15.23
C LYS A 148 -5.08 -3.85 16.16
N ILE A 149 -5.94 -3.01 16.75
CA ILE A 149 -5.57 -1.99 17.73
C ILE A 149 -4.95 -2.63 18.99
N GLY A 150 -5.51 -3.73 19.49
CA GLY A 150 -4.96 -4.48 20.61
C GLY A 150 -3.52 -4.92 20.37
N LEU A 151 -3.26 -5.53 19.22
CA LEU A 151 -1.91 -5.93 18.80
C LEU A 151 -1.00 -4.72 18.58
N MET A 152 -1.50 -3.63 18.00
CA MET A 152 -0.74 -2.39 17.81
C MET A 152 -0.25 -1.82 19.15
N LYS A 153 -1.08 -1.87 20.20
CA LYS A 153 -0.70 -1.45 21.56
C LYS A 153 0.46 -2.28 22.12
N GLU A 154 0.50 -3.60 21.86
CA GLU A 154 1.63 -4.47 22.26
C GLU A 154 2.95 -4.00 21.63
N TYR A 155 2.89 -3.39 20.44
CA TYR A 155 4.04 -2.86 19.72
C TYR A 155 4.35 -1.38 20.01
N GLY A 156 3.66 -0.77 20.98
CA GLY A 156 3.91 0.61 21.39
C GLY A 156 3.19 1.64 20.52
N ALA A 157 2.02 1.31 19.97
CA ALA A 157 1.20 2.30 19.28
C ALA A 157 0.73 3.41 20.22
N GLU A 158 0.63 4.61 19.66
CA GLU A 158 0.21 5.83 20.36
C GLU A 158 -1.21 6.21 19.90
N PHE A 159 -2.02 6.71 20.82
CA PHE A 159 -3.33 7.24 20.50
C PHE A 159 -3.24 8.73 20.16
N VAL A 160 -3.84 9.12 19.05
CA VAL A 160 -3.96 10.51 18.61
C VAL A 160 -5.45 10.84 18.53
N GLU A 161 -5.91 11.76 19.37
CA GLU A 161 -7.33 12.14 19.42
C GLU A 161 -7.75 12.96 18.20
N ASP A 162 -6.90 13.91 17.78
CA ASP A 162 -7.12 14.74 16.62
C ASP A 162 -6.39 14.16 15.39
N VAL A 163 -7.17 13.58 14.47
CA VAL A 163 -6.67 12.91 13.27
C VAL A 163 -5.87 13.87 12.37
N GLU A 164 -6.15 15.17 12.42
CA GLU A 164 -5.41 16.17 11.63
C GLU A 164 -3.95 16.32 12.08
N GLN A 165 -3.63 15.89 13.30
CA GLN A 165 -2.26 15.90 13.85
C GLN A 165 -1.44 14.67 13.42
N VAL A 166 -2.04 13.71 12.71
CA VAL A 166 -1.31 12.57 12.16
C VAL A 166 -0.58 13.03 10.89
N GLU A 167 0.71 13.30 11.04
CA GLU A 167 1.58 13.80 9.96
C GLU A 167 1.48 12.95 8.69
N GLU A 168 1.40 11.63 8.85
CA GLU A 168 1.32 10.66 7.75
C GLU A 168 0.03 10.74 6.93
N LEU A 169 -1.03 11.31 7.50
CA LEU A 169 -2.29 11.59 6.80
C LEU A 169 -2.33 13.02 6.23
N SER A 170 -1.52 13.93 6.78
CA SER A 170 -1.39 15.31 6.32
C SER A 170 -0.49 15.41 5.07
N TRP A 171 -1.01 15.00 3.91
CA TRP A 171 -0.25 15.12 2.67
C TRP A 171 -0.05 16.60 2.26
N LYS A 172 1.17 17.12 2.43
CA LYS A 172 1.69 18.34 1.79
C LYS A 172 2.63 17.98 0.64
N GLY A 173 2.08 17.51 -0.48
CA GLY A 173 2.82 16.93 -1.60
C GLY A 173 3.77 17.82 -2.42
N TRP A 174 4.47 18.79 -1.84
CA TRP A 174 5.40 19.63 -2.62
C TRP A 174 6.55 20.34 -1.86
N GLU A 175 6.72 20.20 -0.53
CA GLU A 175 7.76 20.98 0.19
C GLU A 175 9.19 20.40 0.17
N SER A 176 9.55 19.56 -0.80
CA SER A 176 10.94 19.07 -0.92
C SER A 176 11.45 18.98 -2.35
N THR A 177 11.35 20.10 -3.06
CA THR A 177 12.36 20.49 -4.06
C THR A 177 12.56 22.00 -3.99
N SER A 178 13.52 22.44 -3.21
CA SER A 178 14.16 23.76 -3.34
C SER A 178 15.65 23.58 -3.12
#